data_AF-A0A1B0CR48-F1
#
_entry.id   AF-A0A1B0CR48-F1
#
_cell.length_a   1.000
_cell.length_b   1.000
_cell.length_c   1.000
_cell.angle_alpha   90.00
_cell.angle_beta   90.00
_cell.angle_gamma   90.00
#
_symmetry.space_group_name_H-M   'P 1'
#
loop_
_entity.id
_entity.type
_entity.pdbx_description
1 polymer ?
#
loop_
_entity_poly.entity_id
_entity_poly.type
_entity_poly.pdbx_seq_one_letter_code
_entity_poly.pdbx_strand_id
1 'polypeptide(L)'
;MGIFDKLAGIFRVRKEEVHILVVGLNNSGKSTIVNHFKHPDEKSTVTVPTVGFSVEKFQNQGVLFTAFDMSGAGRYRSLWEHHFKSCHAIVFVIDSSDRMRLVVVKDELDILTHHPEIAHRKVPILFFANKMDCPDALSSVKIAAALGLEKIKDKPWHISSSNALTGEGLQDGVLALTLYPIVVDPMINTNKYKKIQERNRAGVNQEEIQPGNMKVWSDPFDRRKE
;
A
#
# COMPACT_ATOMS: atom_id res chain seq x y z
N MET A 1 25.88 6.42 3.79
CA MET A 1 24.79 5.42 3.86
C MET A 1 23.48 6.16 4.04
N GLY A 2 22.61 6.06 3.04
CA GLY A 2 21.43 6.91 2.90
C GLY A 2 20.35 6.60 3.93
N ILE A 3 19.39 7.51 4.05
CA ILE A 3 18.17 7.30 4.84
C ILE A 3 17.45 6.04 4.34
N PHE A 4 17.48 5.78 3.03
CA PHE A 4 16.96 4.58 2.39
C PHE A 4 17.62 3.27 2.84
N ASP A 5 18.95 3.23 3.03
CA ASP A 5 19.64 2.04 3.55
C ASP A 5 19.23 1.73 5.00
N LYS A 6 18.98 2.79 5.78
CA LYS A 6 18.48 2.68 7.16
C LYS A 6 17.02 2.22 7.21
N LEU A 7 16.17 2.73 6.32
CA LEU A 7 14.75 2.33 6.19
C LEU A 7 14.64 0.87 5.74
N ALA A 8 15.46 0.45 4.77
CA ALA A 8 15.59 -0.95 4.38
C ALA A 8 16.10 -1.83 5.54
N GLY A 9 16.99 -1.32 6.39
CA GLY A 9 17.44 -1.99 7.61
C GLY A 9 16.33 -2.22 8.64
N ILE A 10 15.43 -1.26 8.85
CA ILE A 10 14.26 -1.39 9.74
C ILE A 10 13.31 -2.48 9.21
N PHE A 11 13.16 -2.59 7.88
CA PHE A 11 12.38 -3.64 7.24
C PHE A 11 13.11 -4.99 7.21
N ARG A 12 14.44 -4.99 7.11
CA ARG A 12 15.23 -6.23 7.18
C ARG A 12 15.12 -6.92 8.54
N VAL A 13 14.84 -6.16 9.60
CA VAL A 13 14.57 -6.68 10.96
C VAL A 13 13.13 -7.22 11.08
N ARG A 14 12.18 -6.76 10.25
CA ARG A 14 10.82 -7.30 10.14
C ARG A 14 10.69 -8.14 8.87
N LYS A 15 11.01 -9.43 8.96
CA LYS A 15 10.72 -10.45 7.92
C LYS A 15 9.21 -10.65 7.62
N GLU A 16 8.38 -9.61 7.75
CA GLU A 16 6.94 -9.75 7.56
C GLU A 16 6.58 -9.40 6.11
N GLU A 17 6.12 -10.43 5.41
CA GLU A 17 5.53 -10.37 4.09
C GLU A 17 4.26 -9.50 4.13
N VAL A 18 4.20 -8.46 3.30
CA VAL A 18 3.08 -7.52 3.26
C VAL A 18 2.04 -8.01 2.26
N HIS A 19 0.96 -8.60 2.77
CA HIS A 19 -0.23 -8.92 1.98
C HIS A 19 -0.99 -7.66 1.54
N ILE A 20 -1.13 -7.46 0.24
CA ILE A 20 -1.93 -6.38 -0.36
C ILE A 20 -3.08 -6.95 -1.16
N LEU A 21 -4.24 -6.31 -1.05
CA LEU A 21 -5.42 -6.63 -1.82
C LEU A 21 -5.53 -5.67 -3.01
N VAL A 22 -5.45 -6.18 -4.24
CA VAL A 22 -5.51 -5.36 -5.45
C VAL A 22 -6.90 -5.47 -6.07
N VAL A 23 -7.66 -4.39 -6.03
CA VAL A 23 -9.10 -4.33 -6.39
C VAL A 23 -9.42 -3.12 -7.26
N GLY A 24 -10.64 -3.10 -7.81
CA GLY A 24 -11.09 -2.13 -8.80
C GLY A 24 -11.81 -2.81 -9.96
N LEU A 25 -12.50 -2.02 -10.80
CA LEU A 25 -13.36 -2.57 -11.86
C LEU A 25 -12.57 -3.38 -12.91
N ASN A 26 -13.28 -4.23 -13.65
CA ASN A 26 -12.68 -4.93 -14.78
C ASN A 26 -12.08 -3.92 -15.78
N ASN A 27 -10.96 -4.29 -16.39
CA ASN A 27 -10.19 -3.45 -17.31
C ASN A 27 -9.50 -2.21 -16.69
N SER A 28 -9.47 -2.04 -15.35
CA SER A 28 -8.76 -0.90 -14.75
C SER A 28 -7.22 -1.00 -14.81
N GLY A 29 -6.68 -2.19 -15.10
CA GLY A 29 -5.24 -2.43 -15.24
C GLY A 29 -4.55 -3.05 -14.01
N LYS A 30 -5.31 -3.64 -13.07
CA LYS A 30 -4.78 -4.30 -11.86
C LYS A 30 -3.68 -5.31 -12.15
N SER A 31 -3.98 -6.31 -12.98
CA SER A 31 -3.02 -7.37 -13.35
C SER A 31 -1.80 -6.80 -14.07
N THR A 32 -1.97 -5.75 -14.87
CA THR A 32 -0.87 -5.06 -15.55
C THR A 32 0.06 -4.36 -14.55
N ILE A 33 -0.50 -3.70 -13.52
CA ILE A 33 0.28 -3.08 -12.44
C ILE A 33 1.04 -4.14 -11.65
N VAL A 34 0.37 -5.23 -11.25
CA VAL A 34 1.02 -6.32 -10.50
C VAL A 34 2.14 -6.96 -11.33
N ASN A 35 1.88 -7.22 -12.62
CA ASN A 35 2.86 -7.72 -13.57
C ASN A 35 4.07 -6.78 -13.73
N HIS A 36 3.88 -5.46 -13.62
CA HIS A 36 4.98 -4.50 -13.69
C HIS A 36 6.01 -4.69 -12.57
N PHE A 37 5.59 -5.10 -11.38
CA PHE A 37 6.47 -5.28 -10.23
C PHE A 37 7.15 -6.66 -10.15
N LYS A 38 6.72 -7.64 -10.96
CA LYS A 38 7.35 -8.95 -11.01
C LYS A 38 8.79 -8.87 -11.52
N HIS A 39 9.59 -9.90 -11.21
CA HIS A 39 10.91 -10.06 -11.80
C HIS A 39 10.81 -10.07 -13.33
N PRO A 40 11.76 -9.47 -14.10
CA PRO A 40 11.70 -9.44 -15.56
C PRO A 40 11.39 -10.80 -16.21
N ASP A 41 11.95 -11.88 -15.67
CA ASP A 41 11.76 -13.25 -16.16
C ASP A 41 10.35 -13.83 -15.90
N GLU A 42 9.60 -13.23 -14.97
CA GLU A 42 8.23 -13.65 -14.59
C GLU A 42 7.16 -12.75 -15.21
N LYS A 43 7.56 -11.66 -15.89
CA LYS A 43 6.63 -10.73 -16.53
C LYS A 43 5.96 -11.39 -17.72
N SER A 44 4.63 -11.37 -17.71
CA SER A 44 3.84 -11.75 -18.88
C SER A 44 3.79 -10.62 -19.89
N THR A 45 3.97 -10.93 -21.17
CA THR A 45 3.82 -9.96 -22.27
C THR A 45 2.37 -9.62 -22.57
N VAL A 46 1.45 -10.53 -22.23
CA VAL A 46 0.01 -10.37 -22.40
C VAL A 46 -0.66 -10.62 -21.05
N THR A 47 -1.61 -9.74 -20.70
CA THR A 47 -2.48 -9.94 -19.53
C THR A 47 -3.89 -10.27 -20.02
N VAL A 48 -4.48 -11.32 -19.46
CA VAL A 48 -5.85 -11.76 -19.77
C VAL A 48 -6.79 -11.39 -18.61
N PRO A 49 -8.11 -11.23 -18.84
CA PRO A 49 -9.05 -10.95 -17.77
C PRO A 49 -9.01 -12.02 -16.66
N THR A 50 -8.73 -11.60 -15.43
CA THR A 50 -8.66 -12.49 -14.26
C THR A 50 -10.02 -13.11 -13.94
N VAL A 51 -10.04 -14.43 -13.73
CA VAL A 51 -11.19 -15.19 -13.23
C VAL A 51 -10.96 -15.48 -11.76
N GLY A 52 -11.86 -15.02 -10.89
CA GLY A 52 -11.68 -15.15 -9.44
C GLY A 52 -10.60 -14.23 -8.90
N PHE A 53 -9.37 -14.74 -8.76
CA PHE A 53 -8.20 -14.00 -8.30
C PHE A 53 -6.90 -14.69 -8.75
N SER A 54 -5.78 -13.98 -8.70
CA SER A 54 -4.42 -14.54 -8.71
C SER A 54 -3.62 -14.07 -7.49
N VAL A 55 -2.58 -14.83 -7.14
CA VAL A 55 -1.68 -14.49 -6.03
C VAL A 55 -0.28 -14.34 -6.61
N GLU A 56 0.31 -13.17 -6.41
CA GLU A 56 1.60 -12.82 -6.99
C GLU A 56 2.52 -12.30 -5.90
N LYS A 57 3.79 -12.70 -5.94
CA LYS A 57 4.79 -12.22 -5.00
C LYS A 57 5.81 -11.37 -5.72
N PHE A 58 6.16 -10.22 -5.13
CA PHE A 58 7.22 -9.37 -5.66
C PHE A 58 7.95 -8.65 -4.54
N GLN A 59 9.20 -8.29 -4.79
CA GLN A 59 9.99 -7.49 -3.87
C GLN A 59 10.10 -6.05 -4.38
N ASN A 60 9.79 -5.08 -3.53
CA ASN A 60 10.02 -3.67 -3.85
C ASN A 60 10.66 -2.96 -2.66
N GLN A 61 11.77 -2.25 -2.89
CA GLN A 61 12.50 -1.49 -1.87
C GLN A 61 12.81 -2.28 -0.58
N GLY A 62 13.14 -3.57 -0.72
CA GLY A 62 13.46 -4.44 0.41
C GLY A 62 12.23 -5.01 1.15
N VAL A 63 11.01 -4.68 0.72
CA VAL A 63 9.75 -5.23 1.24
C VAL A 63 9.26 -6.35 0.33
N LEU A 64 8.93 -7.50 0.89
CA LEU A 64 8.28 -8.60 0.17
C LEU A 64 6.76 -8.41 0.22
N PHE A 65 6.13 -8.34 -0.94
CA PHE A 65 4.68 -8.20 -1.09
C PHE A 65 4.05 -9.51 -1.56
N THR A 66 2.89 -9.85 -1.01
CA THR A 66 1.94 -10.80 -1.60
C THR A 66 0.73 -10.03 -2.11
N ALA A 67 0.58 -9.92 -3.42
CA ALA A 67 -0.58 -9.29 -4.04
C ALA A 67 -1.66 -10.33 -4.34
N PHE A 68 -2.84 -10.12 -3.77
CA PHE A 68 -4.07 -10.80 -4.17
C PHE A 68 -4.74 -9.94 -5.25
N ASP A 69 -4.49 -10.26 -6.52
CA ASP A 69 -5.08 -9.58 -7.68
C ASP A 69 -6.47 -10.12 -7.95
N MET A 70 -7.49 -9.35 -7.57
CA MET A 70 -8.87 -9.79 -7.63
C MET A 70 -9.51 -9.48 -8.98
N SER A 71 -10.43 -10.33 -9.43
CA SER A 71 -11.25 -10.02 -10.59
C SER A 71 -12.13 -8.79 -10.34
N GLY A 72 -12.16 -7.88 -11.31
CA GLY A 72 -13.03 -6.70 -11.27
C GLY A 72 -14.38 -6.88 -11.96
N ALA A 73 -14.63 -8.06 -12.54
CA ALA A 73 -15.89 -8.34 -13.22
C ALA A 73 -17.02 -8.45 -12.20
N GLY A 74 -18.18 -7.85 -12.49
CA GLY A 74 -19.29 -7.72 -11.53
C GLY A 74 -19.63 -9.02 -10.80
N ARG A 75 -19.73 -10.14 -11.53
CA ARG A 75 -20.06 -11.46 -10.97
C ARG A 75 -19.03 -12.03 -9.97
N TYR A 76 -17.84 -11.44 -9.87
CA TYR A 76 -16.74 -11.92 -9.01
C TYR A 76 -16.36 -10.93 -7.89
N ARG A 77 -16.98 -9.74 -7.81
CA ARG A 77 -16.58 -8.71 -6.83
C ARG A 77 -16.85 -9.11 -5.39
N SER A 78 -17.86 -9.94 -5.14
CA SER A 78 -18.10 -10.51 -3.80
C SER A 78 -16.89 -11.30 -3.27
N LEU A 79 -16.04 -11.87 -4.15
CA LEU A 79 -14.85 -12.61 -3.72
C LEU A 79 -13.79 -11.73 -3.04
N TRP A 80 -13.87 -10.40 -3.19
CA TRP A 80 -12.95 -9.48 -2.52
C TRP A 80 -13.00 -9.65 -0.99
N GLU A 81 -14.19 -9.94 -0.45
CA GLU A 81 -14.42 -9.98 1.00
C GLU A 81 -13.65 -11.11 1.69
N HIS A 82 -13.34 -12.19 0.96
CA HIS A 82 -12.56 -13.33 1.45
C HIS A 82 -11.14 -12.93 1.90
N HIS A 83 -10.62 -11.81 1.40
CA HIS A 83 -9.27 -11.32 1.69
C HIS A 83 -9.25 -10.06 2.57
N PHE A 84 -10.41 -9.51 2.94
CA PHE A 84 -10.45 -8.28 3.75
C PHE A 84 -9.77 -8.46 5.10
N LYS A 85 -10.04 -9.55 5.82
CA LYS A 85 -9.49 -9.80 7.15
C LYS A 85 -7.97 -9.89 7.19
N SER A 86 -7.35 -10.43 6.14
CA SER A 86 -5.91 -10.72 6.08
C SER A 86 -5.07 -9.69 5.33
N CYS A 87 -5.70 -8.71 4.64
CA CYS A 87 -4.95 -7.67 3.93
C CYS A 87 -4.32 -6.67 4.90
N HIS A 88 -3.06 -6.27 4.63
CA HIS A 88 -2.37 -5.21 5.35
C HIS A 88 -2.56 -3.84 4.68
N ALA A 89 -2.80 -3.83 3.36
CA ALA A 89 -3.12 -2.64 2.59
C ALA A 89 -4.02 -2.99 1.40
N ILE A 90 -4.68 -1.97 0.86
CA ILE A 90 -5.53 -2.09 -0.34
C ILE A 90 -4.93 -1.22 -1.44
N VAL A 91 -4.78 -1.80 -2.63
CA VAL A 91 -4.46 -1.08 -3.87
C VAL A 91 -5.74 -1.03 -4.70
N PHE A 92 -6.32 0.16 -4.83
CA PHE A 92 -7.55 0.38 -5.58
C PHE A 92 -7.21 1.02 -6.93
N VAL A 93 -7.38 0.27 -8.02
CA VAL A 93 -6.98 0.69 -9.37
C VAL A 93 -8.19 1.20 -10.16
N ILE A 94 -8.09 2.42 -10.65
CA ILE A 94 -9.14 3.17 -11.34
C ILE A 94 -8.68 3.44 -12.77
N ASP A 95 -9.56 3.19 -13.73
CA ASP A 95 -9.33 3.61 -15.12
C ASP A 95 -9.65 5.10 -15.24
N SER A 96 -8.63 5.94 -15.42
CA SER A 96 -8.81 7.40 -15.46
C SER A 96 -9.50 7.87 -16.73
N SER A 97 -9.50 7.07 -17.80
CA SER A 97 -10.18 7.37 -19.05
C SER A 97 -11.68 7.06 -18.99
N ASP A 98 -12.12 6.22 -18.05
CA ASP A 98 -13.49 5.72 -17.97
C ASP A 98 -14.37 6.55 -17.02
N ARG A 99 -14.75 7.74 -17.50
CA ARG A 99 -15.54 8.70 -16.72
C ARG A 99 -16.92 8.15 -16.34
N MET A 100 -17.54 7.37 -17.23
CA MET A 100 -18.89 6.84 -17.03
C MET A 100 -18.94 5.83 -15.88
N ARG A 101 -17.90 5.01 -15.72
CA ARG A 101 -17.85 4.01 -14.65
C ARG A 101 -17.35 4.56 -13.31
N LEU A 102 -17.00 5.84 -13.18
CA LEU A 102 -16.62 6.42 -11.89
C LEU A 102 -17.72 6.34 -10.82
N VAL A 103 -18.99 6.38 -11.22
CA VAL A 103 -20.10 6.16 -10.28
C VAL A 103 -20.08 4.75 -9.69
N VAL A 104 -19.80 3.75 -10.52
CA VAL A 104 -19.65 2.35 -10.09
C VAL A 104 -18.39 2.18 -9.24
N VAL A 105 -17.29 2.86 -9.58
CA VAL A 105 -16.07 2.88 -8.75
C VAL A 105 -16.38 3.39 -7.35
N LYS A 106 -17.16 4.48 -7.25
CA LYS A 106 -17.55 5.07 -5.98
C LYS A 106 -18.40 4.12 -5.16
N ASP A 107 -19.42 3.52 -5.77
CA ASP A 107 -20.29 2.55 -5.07
C ASP A 107 -19.47 1.36 -4.52
N GLU A 108 -18.55 0.81 -5.31
CA GLU A 108 -17.68 -0.29 -4.88
C GLU A 108 -16.68 0.13 -3.79
N LEU A 109 -16.19 1.37 -3.83
CA LEU A 109 -15.34 1.93 -2.79
C LEU A 109 -16.12 2.11 -1.48
N ASP A 110 -17.35 2.62 -1.56
CA ASP A 110 -18.22 2.79 -0.40
C ASP A 110 -18.57 1.42 0.22
N ILE A 111 -18.91 0.42 -0.59
CA ILE A 111 -19.14 -0.96 -0.14
C ILE A 111 -17.90 -1.51 0.58
N LEU A 112 -16.72 -1.38 -0.02
CA LEU A 112 -15.47 -1.87 0.54
C LEU A 112 -15.11 -1.19 1.86
N THR A 113 -15.22 0.14 1.93
CA THR A 113 -14.81 0.92 3.11
C THR A 113 -15.76 0.77 4.29
N HIS A 114 -17.05 0.53 4.04
CA HIS A 114 -18.05 0.29 5.07
C HIS A 114 -18.20 -1.19 5.45
N HIS A 115 -17.52 -2.10 4.75
CA HIS A 115 -17.57 -3.53 5.09
C HIS A 115 -17.06 -3.77 6.52
N PRO A 116 -17.73 -4.58 7.37
CA PRO A 116 -17.36 -4.75 8.79
C PRO A 116 -15.89 -5.14 9.04
N GLU A 117 -15.32 -5.99 8.17
CA GLU A 117 -13.92 -6.43 8.23
C GLU A 117 -12.89 -5.34 7.83
N ILE A 118 -13.33 -4.20 7.27
CA ILE A 118 -12.49 -3.07 6.85
C ILE A 118 -12.80 -1.81 7.65
N ALA A 119 -14.08 -1.52 7.90
CA ALA A 119 -14.57 -0.29 8.52
C ALA A 119 -13.85 0.01 9.84
N HIS A 120 -13.66 -0.98 10.71
CA HIS A 120 -13.04 -0.78 12.03
C HIS A 120 -11.51 -0.83 12.03
N ARG A 121 -10.88 -1.07 10.87
CA ARG A 121 -9.42 -1.19 10.75
C ARG A 121 -8.84 0.02 10.02
N LYS A 122 -7.65 0.45 10.47
CA LYS A 122 -6.87 1.52 9.82
C LYS A 122 -6.04 0.96 8.65
N VAL A 123 -6.69 0.24 7.73
CA VAL A 123 -6.03 -0.34 6.56
C VAL A 123 -5.69 0.78 5.58
N PRO A 124 -4.41 1.01 5.23
CA PRO A 124 -4.03 2.00 4.23
C PRO A 124 -4.57 1.65 2.84
N ILE A 125 -5.00 2.68 2.12
CA ILE A 125 -5.53 2.55 0.75
C ILE A 125 -4.68 3.39 -0.21
N LEU A 126 -4.05 2.72 -1.17
CA LEU A 126 -3.41 3.37 -2.31
C LEU A 126 -4.36 3.34 -3.51
N PHE A 127 -4.68 4.50 -4.04
CA PHE A 127 -5.42 4.65 -5.28
C PHE A 127 -4.46 4.85 -6.44
N PHE A 128 -4.60 4.05 -7.50
CA PHE A 128 -3.97 4.32 -8.79
C PHE A 128 -5.00 4.90 -9.75
N ALA A 129 -4.81 6.17 -10.11
CA ALA A 129 -5.46 6.79 -11.26
C ALA A 129 -4.69 6.35 -12.52
N ASN A 130 -5.05 5.18 -13.03
CA ASN A 130 -4.30 4.48 -14.07
C ASN A 130 -4.73 4.89 -15.49
N LYS A 131 -3.91 4.54 -16.49
CA LYS A 131 -4.09 4.83 -17.92
C LYS A 131 -3.97 6.32 -18.28
N MET A 132 -3.00 6.99 -17.65
CA MET A 132 -2.73 8.42 -17.92
C MET A 132 -2.21 8.71 -19.33
N ASP A 133 -1.86 7.68 -20.10
CA ASP A 133 -1.57 7.76 -21.53
C ASP A 133 -2.81 8.02 -22.40
N CYS A 134 -4.00 7.75 -21.89
CA CYS A 134 -5.24 7.96 -22.65
C CYS A 134 -5.57 9.47 -22.72
N PRO A 135 -5.98 9.99 -23.90
CA PRO A 135 -6.23 11.43 -24.10
C PRO A 135 -7.35 11.98 -23.20
N ASP A 136 -8.32 11.13 -22.85
CA ASP A 136 -9.45 11.48 -22.00
C ASP A 136 -9.24 11.24 -20.50
N ALA A 137 -8.01 10.85 -20.10
CA ALA A 137 -7.68 10.55 -18.71
C ALA A 137 -7.96 11.73 -17.78
N LEU A 138 -8.70 11.47 -16.71
CA LEU A 138 -8.92 12.41 -15.62
C LEU A 138 -7.68 12.47 -14.73
N SER A 139 -7.34 13.67 -14.26
CA SER A 139 -6.29 13.82 -13.26
C SER A 139 -6.68 13.16 -11.93
N SER A 140 -5.68 12.74 -11.17
CA SER A 140 -5.85 12.20 -9.81
C SER A 140 -6.68 13.12 -8.91
N VAL A 141 -6.51 14.44 -9.02
CA VAL A 141 -7.30 15.44 -8.26
C VAL A 141 -8.80 15.36 -8.62
N LYS A 142 -9.14 15.24 -9.91
CA LYS A 142 -10.54 15.12 -10.36
C LYS A 142 -11.15 13.80 -9.90
N ILE A 143 -10.40 12.71 -9.97
CA ILE A 143 -10.85 11.39 -9.48
C ILE A 143 -11.07 11.46 -7.97
N ALA A 144 -10.14 12.03 -7.21
CA ALA A 144 -10.26 12.15 -5.77
C ALA A 144 -11.53 12.90 -5.36
N ALA A 145 -11.82 14.03 -6.02
CA ALA A 145 -13.04 14.81 -5.80
C ALA A 145 -14.30 14.04 -6.21
N ALA A 146 -14.29 13.33 -7.35
CA ALA A 146 -15.44 12.57 -7.84
C ALA A 146 -15.80 11.40 -6.90
N LEU A 147 -14.79 10.75 -6.32
CA LEU A 147 -14.97 9.65 -5.36
C LEU A 147 -15.22 10.15 -3.93
N GLY A 148 -14.96 11.43 -3.64
CA GLY A 148 -15.10 11.99 -2.31
C GLY A 148 -14.06 11.45 -1.32
N LEU A 149 -12.82 11.23 -1.77
CA LEU A 149 -11.76 10.62 -0.95
C LEU A 149 -11.44 11.43 0.31
N GLU A 150 -11.69 12.75 0.30
CA GLU A 150 -11.55 13.63 1.47
C GLU A 150 -12.45 13.25 2.66
N LYS A 151 -13.49 12.45 2.41
CA LYS A 151 -14.41 11.94 3.45
C LYS A 151 -13.84 10.73 4.18
N ILE A 152 -12.85 10.05 3.62
CA ILE A 152 -12.13 8.95 4.26
C ILE A 152 -11.15 9.55 5.27
N LYS A 153 -11.57 9.64 6.53
CA LYS A 153 -10.79 10.27 7.63
C LYS A 153 -10.23 9.27 8.63
N ASP A 154 -10.79 8.07 8.64
CA ASP A 154 -10.48 6.99 9.58
C ASP A 154 -9.35 6.09 9.08
N LYS A 155 -8.98 6.21 7.80
CA LYS A 155 -7.92 5.44 7.13
C LYS A 155 -6.96 6.38 6.40
N PRO A 156 -5.66 6.09 6.43
CA PRO A 156 -4.69 6.79 5.61
C PRO A 156 -4.86 6.38 4.16
N TRP A 157 -4.76 7.34 3.26
CA TRP A 157 -4.84 7.06 1.83
C TRP A 157 -3.92 7.97 1.03
N HIS A 158 -3.56 7.50 -0.17
CA HIS A 158 -2.80 8.26 -1.15
C HIS A 158 -3.35 7.96 -2.55
N ILE A 159 -3.29 8.92 -3.46
CA ILE A 159 -3.63 8.72 -4.87
C ILE A 159 -2.45 9.12 -5.75
N SER A 160 -2.05 8.21 -6.63
CA SER A 160 -1.00 8.44 -7.62
C SER A 160 -1.58 8.30 -9.03
N SER A 161 -1.20 9.23 -9.91
CA SER A 161 -1.39 9.10 -11.35
C SER A 161 -0.46 8.01 -11.87
N SER A 162 -0.93 7.10 -12.71
CA SER A 162 -0.10 6.00 -13.19
C SER A 162 -0.34 5.58 -14.63
N ASN A 163 0.68 4.97 -15.21
CA ASN A 163 0.59 4.20 -16.43
C ASN A 163 1.18 2.80 -16.20
N ALA A 164 0.31 1.79 -16.12
CA ALA A 164 0.72 0.41 -15.89
C ALA A 164 1.59 -0.19 -17.01
N LEU A 165 1.48 0.33 -18.24
CA LEU A 165 2.25 -0.17 -19.39
C LEU A 165 3.70 0.32 -19.34
N THR A 166 3.91 1.60 -19.00
CA THR A 166 5.25 2.20 -18.94
C THR A 166 5.90 2.08 -17.56
N GLY A 167 5.10 1.95 -16.50
CA GLY A 167 5.55 1.99 -15.11
C GLY A 167 5.53 3.36 -14.46
N GLU A 168 5.20 4.41 -15.21
CA GLU A 168 5.17 5.78 -14.72
C GLU A 168 4.20 5.92 -13.53
N GLY A 169 4.67 6.56 -12.45
CA GLY A 169 3.91 6.81 -11.23
C GLY A 169 3.64 5.60 -10.33
N LEU A 170 3.99 4.37 -10.76
CA LEU A 170 3.79 3.15 -9.95
C LEU A 170 4.72 3.13 -8.74
N GLN A 171 5.98 3.49 -8.94
CA GLN A 171 6.98 3.46 -7.86
C GLN A 171 6.64 4.45 -6.74
N ASP A 172 6.18 5.65 -7.10
CA ASP A 172 5.77 6.69 -6.14
C ASP A 172 4.58 6.23 -5.30
N GLY A 173 3.61 5.57 -5.96
CA GLY A 173 2.46 4.99 -5.27
C GLY A 173 2.85 3.90 -4.27
N VAL A 174 3.68 2.93 -4.67
CA VAL A 174 4.09 1.84 -3.76
C VAL A 174 5.02 2.35 -2.66
N LEU A 175 5.84 3.38 -2.93
CA LEU A 175 6.62 4.05 -1.89
C LEU A 175 5.71 4.64 -0.79
N ALA A 176 4.54 5.20 -1.14
CA ALA A 176 3.59 5.66 -0.13
C ALA A 176 3.07 4.50 0.75
N LEU A 177 2.84 3.32 0.16
CA LEU A 177 2.45 2.11 0.90
C LEU A 177 3.56 1.56 1.79
N THR A 178 4.83 1.64 1.38
CA THR A 178 5.96 1.20 2.23
C THR A 178 6.21 2.18 3.35
N LEU A 179 6.13 3.50 3.10
CA LEU A 179 6.34 4.52 4.12
C LEU A 179 5.30 4.47 5.24
N TYR A 180 4.08 4.01 4.98
CA TYR A 180 3.05 3.94 6.02
C TYR A 180 3.47 3.06 7.22
N PRO A 181 3.80 1.76 7.07
CA PRO A 181 4.30 0.95 8.18
C PRO A 181 5.70 1.34 8.69
N ILE A 182 6.55 1.98 7.86
CA ILE A 182 7.92 2.38 8.27
C ILE A 182 7.93 3.64 9.13
N VAL A 183 7.19 4.66 8.70
CA VAL A 183 7.33 6.03 9.19
C VAL A 183 6.03 6.47 9.86
N VAL A 184 4.91 6.30 9.16
CA VAL A 184 3.63 6.90 9.60
C VAL A 184 3.03 6.13 10.78
N ASP A 185 2.89 4.81 10.71
CA ASP A 185 2.33 3.98 11.78
C ASP A 185 3.15 4.08 13.08
N PRO A 186 4.50 4.05 13.06
CA PRO A 186 5.30 4.28 14.25
C PRO A 186 5.17 5.69 14.83
N MET A 187 5.08 6.72 13.98
CA MET A 187 4.90 8.09 14.45
C MET A 187 3.52 8.32 15.08
N ILE A 188 2.46 7.73 14.52
CA ILE A 188 1.08 7.88 15.03
C ILE A 188 0.84 6.97 16.25
N ASN A 189 1.32 5.72 16.22
CA ASN A 189 1.08 4.72 17.27
C ASN A 189 2.25 4.57 18.22
N THR A 190 2.81 5.69 18.69
CA THR A 190 4.07 5.77 19.42
C THR A 190 4.15 4.79 20.61
N ASN A 191 3.07 4.65 21.38
CA ASN A 191 3.02 3.76 22.56
C ASN A 191 3.18 2.27 22.22
N LYS A 192 2.64 1.82 21.08
CA LYS A 192 2.81 0.44 20.59
C LYS A 192 4.29 0.18 20.29
N TYR A 193 4.95 1.14 19.65
CA TYR A 193 6.34 1.01 19.24
C TYR A 193 7.33 1.18 20.38
N LYS A 194 7.02 2.01 21.39
CA LYS A 194 7.78 2.07 22.64
C LYS A 194 7.81 0.72 23.36
N LYS A 195 6.68 0.03 23.49
CA LYS A 195 6.62 -1.33 24.06
C LYS A 195 7.43 -2.37 23.26
N ILE A 196 7.44 -2.27 21.93
CA ILE A 196 8.25 -3.14 21.07
C ILE A 196 9.74 -2.84 21.29
N GLN A 197 10.14 -1.57 21.38
CA GLN A 197 11.53 -1.18 21.66
C GLN A 197 11.98 -1.64 23.05
N GLU A 198 11.14 -1.48 24.09
CA GLU A 198 11.44 -1.97 25.44
C GLU A 198 11.72 -3.48 25.44
N ARG A 199 10.89 -4.26 24.74
CA ARG A 199 11.12 -5.70 24.57
C ARG A 199 12.40 -6.01 23.80
N ASN A 200 12.65 -5.33 22.69
CA ASN A 200 13.85 -5.55 21.88
C ASN A 200 15.15 -5.11 22.59
N ARG A 201 15.04 -4.17 23.54
CA ARG A 201 16.16 -3.72 24.39
C ARG A 201 16.31 -4.54 25.67
N ALA A 202 15.33 -5.39 26.01
CA ALA A 202 15.41 -6.23 27.18
C ALA A 202 16.57 -7.23 27.03
N GLY A 203 17.52 -7.20 27.96
CA GLY A 203 18.71 -8.06 27.94
C GLY A 203 19.86 -7.55 27.06
N VAL A 204 19.71 -6.37 26.44
CA VAL A 204 20.81 -5.72 25.72
C VAL A 204 21.67 -4.94 26.71
N ASN A 205 22.92 -5.38 26.93
CA ASN A 205 23.88 -4.62 27.72
C ASN A 205 24.38 -3.42 26.91
N GLN A 206 23.93 -2.21 27.27
CA GLN A 206 24.30 -0.99 26.56
C GLN A 206 25.79 -0.69 26.58
N GLU A 207 26.50 -1.10 27.65
CA GLU A 207 27.95 -0.88 27.80
C GLU A 207 28.78 -1.73 26.82
N GLU A 208 28.28 -2.90 26.42
CA GLU A 208 28.93 -3.77 25.43
C GLU A 208 28.80 -3.22 24.00
N ILE A 209 27.76 -2.43 23.73
CA ILE A 209 27.45 -1.91 22.40
C ILE A 209 27.99 -0.49 22.20
N GLN A 210 27.97 0.34 23.24
CA GLN A 210 28.52 1.71 23.22
C GLN A 210 29.31 2.00 24.50
N PRO A 211 30.58 1.58 24.56
CA PRO A 211 31.44 1.87 25.71
C PRO A 211 31.70 3.38 25.83
N GLY A 212 31.79 3.87 27.07
CA GLY A 212 32.34 5.20 27.37
C GLY A 212 31.35 6.38 27.40
N ASN A 213 30.15 6.21 27.95
CA ASN A 213 29.20 7.32 28.21
C ASN A 213 28.81 8.15 26.96
N MET A 214 28.93 7.59 25.75
CA MET A 214 28.43 8.25 24.55
C MET A 214 26.91 8.45 24.65
N LYS A 215 26.43 9.67 24.34
CA LYS A 215 25.00 9.97 24.28
C LYS A 215 24.33 9.03 23.28
N VAL A 216 23.44 8.17 23.78
CA VAL A 216 22.57 7.33 22.95
C VAL A 216 21.85 8.24 21.95
N TRP A 217 21.79 7.81 20.68
CA TRP A 217 20.93 8.43 19.66
C TRP A 217 19.56 8.66 20.30
N SER A 218 19.18 9.94 20.47
CA SER A 218 17.92 10.31 21.11
C SER A 218 16.80 9.49 20.49
N ASP A 219 16.04 8.77 21.33
CA ASP A 219 14.89 7.99 20.85
C ASP A 219 14.11 8.86 19.87
N PRO A 220 13.99 8.46 18.58
CA PRO A 220 13.37 9.30 17.56
C PRO A 220 11.89 9.58 17.86
N PHE A 221 11.32 8.90 18.84
CA PHE A 221 9.96 9.07 19.35
C PHE A 221 9.90 9.80 20.70
N ASP A 222 11.05 10.18 21.27
CA ASP A 222 11.09 11.03 22.45
C ASP A 222 10.94 12.48 21.99
N ARG A 223 9.80 13.08 22.33
CA ARG A 223 9.64 14.52 22.12
C ARG A 223 10.70 15.17 22.99
N ARG A 224 11.57 15.98 22.39
CA ARG A 224 12.47 16.87 23.15
C ARG A 224 11.61 17.54 24.22
N LYS A 225 11.87 17.20 25.48
CA LYS A 225 11.33 17.96 26.59
C LYS A 225 12.00 19.33 26.49
N GLU A 226 11.22 20.33 26.10
CA GLU A 226 11.58 21.73 26.32
C GLU A 226 11.73 21.99 27.82
#